data_AF-A0A7K2X368-F1
#
_entry.id   AF-A0A7K2X368-F1
#
_cell.length_a   1.000
_cell.length_b   1.000
_cell.length_c   1.000
_cell.angle_alpha   90.00
_cell.angle_beta   90.00
_cell.angle_gamma   90.00
#
_symmetry.space_group_name_H-M   'P 1'
#
loop_
_entity.id
_entity.type
_entity.pdbx_description
1 polymer ?
#
loop_
_entity_poly.entity_id
_entity_poly.type
_entity_poly.pdbx_seq_one_letter_code
_entity_poly.pdbx_strand_id
1 'polypeptide(L)' 'MSDAPSNFRTWLLHHIDDDTPLGDLARDVRADHQWPQDEPESFELYNEHLESVNASTGALVTLEEAWGLYDGIRA' A
#
# COMPACT_ATOMS: atom_id res chain seq x y z
N MET A 1 -21.53 -11.95 0.11
CA MET A 1 -21.00 -10.61 0.44
C MET A 1 -19.64 -10.58 -0.20
N SER A 2 -19.35 -9.57 -1.03
CA SER A 2 -18.06 -9.49 -1.71
C SER A 2 -16.95 -9.34 -0.66
N ASP A 3 -16.03 -10.30 -0.60
CA ASP A 3 -14.79 -10.24 0.21
C ASP A 3 -13.75 -9.27 -0.40
N ALA A 4 -14.18 -8.39 -1.30
CA ALA A 4 -13.30 -7.43 -1.95
C ALA A 4 -12.94 -6.32 -0.94
N PRO A 5 -11.64 -6.02 -0.77
CA PRO A 5 -11.21 -4.97 0.14
C PRO A 5 -11.77 -3.60 -0.30
N SER A 6 -12.10 -2.77 0.69
CA SER A 6 -12.76 -1.48 0.49
C SER A 6 -11.88 -0.36 -0.06
N ASN A 7 -10.56 -0.53 0.05
CA ASN A 7 -9.52 0.40 -0.41
C ASN A 7 -8.16 -0.33 -0.41
N PHE A 8 -7.16 0.30 -1.01
CA PHE A 8 -5.79 -0.21 -1.15
C PHE A 8 -5.17 -0.56 0.20
N ARG A 9 -5.33 0.31 1.21
CA ARG A 9 -4.77 0.04 2.54
C ARG A 9 -5.37 -1.22 3.14
N THR A 10 -6.69 -1.40 3.07
CA THR A 10 -7.34 -2.62 3.57
C THR A 10 -6.84 -3.86 2.83
N TRP A 11 -6.69 -3.78 1.51
CA TRP A 11 -6.11 -4.87 0.70
C TRP A 11 -4.68 -5.20 1.12
N LEU A 12 -3.83 -4.18 1.23
CA LEU A 12 -2.42 -4.31 1.57
C LEU A 12 -2.23 -4.94 2.95
N LEU A 13 -3.08 -4.60 3.92
CA LEU A 13 -3.01 -5.15 5.27
C LEU A 13 -3.34 -6.66 5.37
N HIS A 14 -3.93 -7.27 4.33
CA HIS A 14 -4.08 -8.73 4.29
C HIS A 14 -2.73 -9.46 4.10
N HIS A 15 -1.69 -8.77 3.67
CA HIS A 15 -0.35 -9.31 3.44
C HIS A 15 0.60 -9.15 4.63
N ILE A 16 0.09 -8.73 5.79
CA ILE A 16 0.94 -8.30 6.90
C ILE A 16 1.81 -9.39 7.53
N ASP A 17 1.38 -10.64 7.38
CA ASP A 17 2.07 -11.83 7.87
C ASP A 17 2.99 -12.45 6.82
N ASP A 18 3.05 -11.88 5.60
CA ASP A 18 3.91 -12.36 4.53
C ASP A 18 5.37 -11.97 4.81
N ASP A 19 6.29 -12.94 4.74
CA ASP A 19 7.74 -12.70 4.79
C ASP A 19 8.27 -12.33 3.40
N THR A 20 7.79 -11.19 2.90
CA THR A 20 8.06 -10.67 1.55
C THR A 20 8.15 -9.13 1.60
N PRO A 21 8.70 -8.47 0.55
CA PRO A 21 8.68 -7.01 0.48
C PRO A 21 7.27 -6.42 0.60
N LEU A 22 6.25 -7.09 0.05
CA LEU A 22 4.85 -6.67 0.18
C LEU A 22 4.38 -6.69 1.64
N GLY A 23 4.75 -7.72 2.40
CA GLY A 23 4.44 -7.81 3.83
C GLY A 23 5.24 -6.82 4.67
N ASP A 24 6.48 -6.51 4.30
CA ASP A 24 7.26 -5.40 4.88
C ASP A 24 6.52 -4.07 4.68
N LEU A 25 6.14 -3.75 3.45
CA LEU A 25 5.37 -2.54 3.14
C LEU A 25 4.04 -2.49 3.90
N ALA A 26 3.33 -3.61 4.01
CA ALA A 26 2.09 -3.69 4.78
C ALA A 26 2.29 -3.40 6.27
N ARG A 27 3.38 -3.89 6.87
CA ARG A 27 3.74 -3.59 8.25
C ARG A 27 4.12 -2.13 8.45
N ASP A 28 4.87 -1.55 7.52
CA ASP A 28 5.24 -0.14 7.55
C ASP A 28 4.01 0.76 7.46
N VAL A 29 3.11 0.51 6.50
CA VAL A 29 1.84 1.24 6.34
C VAL A 29 0.90 1.05 7.54
N ARG A 30 0.91 -0.12 8.20
CA ARG A 30 0.15 -0.31 9.44
C ARG A 30 0.68 0.59 10.57
N ALA A 31 2.00 0.71 10.67
CA ALA A 31 2.67 1.48 11.72
C ALA A 31 2.66 2.99 11.44
N ASP A 32 2.45 3.40 10.19
CA ASP A 32 2.40 4.80 9.79
C ASP A 32 1.05 5.45 10.11
N HIS A 33 1.03 6.23 11.20
CA HIS A 33 -0.15 7.00 11.61
C HIS A 33 -0.44 8.21 10.71
N GLN A 34 0.49 8.57 9.83
CA GLN A 34 0.35 9.68 8.88
C GLN A 34 0.06 9.19 7.46
N TRP A 35 -0.13 7.87 7.27
CA TRP A 35 -0.53 7.32 5.99
C TRP A 35 -1.76 8.06 5.45
N PRO A 36 -1.77 8.50 4.17
CA PRO A 36 -2.86 9.31 3.66
C PRO A 36 -4.14 8.47 3.51
N GLN A 37 -5.19 8.86 4.23
CA GLN A 37 -6.51 8.19 4.22
C GLN A 37 -7.68 9.14 3.95
N ASP A 38 -7.45 10.45 4.04
CA ASP A 38 -8.50 11.47 3.88
C ASP A 38 -8.73 11.90 2.42
N GLU A 39 -7.78 11.56 1.53
CA GLU A 39 -7.83 11.85 0.10
C GLU A 39 -8.22 10.59 -0.70
N PRO A 40 -8.78 10.74 -1.93
CA PRO A 40 -9.02 9.61 -2.81
C PRO A 40 -7.74 8.81 -3.08
N GLU A 41 -7.83 7.48 -3.04
CA GLU A 41 -6.67 6.62 -3.26
C GLU A 41 -6.11 6.75 -4.68
N SER A 42 -4.79 6.96 -4.79
CA SER A 42 -4.05 6.92 -6.05
C SER A 42 -2.63 6.42 -5.82
N PHE A 43 -1.99 5.92 -6.88
CA PHE A 43 -0.58 5.54 -6.82
C PHE A 43 0.29 6.75 -6.47
N GLU A 44 0.04 7.89 -7.13
CA GLU A 44 0.81 9.11 -6.96
C GLU A 44 0.76 9.61 -5.50
N LEU A 45 -0.42 9.58 -4.87
CA LEU A 45 -0.59 9.96 -3.46
C LEU A 45 0.31 9.13 -2.53
N TYR A 46 0.30 7.81 -2.71
CA TYR A 46 1.09 6.91 -1.88
C TYR A 46 2.58 6.98 -2.20
N ASN A 47 2.95 7.18 -3.47
CA ASN A 47 4.34 7.33 -3.87
C ASN A 47 4.94 8.63 -3.33
N GLU A 48 4.24 9.76 -3.48
CA GLU A 48 4.65 11.06 -2.93
C GLU A 48 4.80 11.00 -1.40
N HIS A 49 3.89 10.30 -0.71
CA HIS A 49 3.98 10.10 0.73
C HIS A 49 5.25 9.32 1.12
N LEU A 50 5.51 8.18 0.47
CA LEU A 50 6.71 7.38 0.71
C LEU A 50 8.00 8.15 0.40
N GLU A 51 8.03 8.92 -0.68
CA GLU A 51 9.14 9.81 -1.01
C GLU A 51 9.33 10.89 0.08
N SER A 52 8.25 11.48 0.59
CA SER A 52 8.31 12.54 1.61
C SER A 52 8.94 12.07 2.94
N VAL A 53 8.77 10.79 3.28
CA VAL A 53 9.35 10.18 4.48
C VAL A 53 10.71 9.53 4.21
N ASN A 54 11.30 9.74 3.03
CA ASN A 54 12.55 9.13 2.56
C ASN A 54 12.52 7.60 2.62
N ALA A 55 11.40 6.99 2.22
CA ALA A 55 11.28 5.55 2.11
C ALA A 55 12.37 4.98 1.18
N SER A 56 12.74 3.73 1.43
CA SER A 56 13.74 3.07 0.60
C SER A 56 13.24 2.89 -0.84
N THR A 57 14.17 2.84 -1.80
CA THR A 57 13.83 2.48 -3.19
C THR A 57 13.10 1.15 -3.29
N GLY A 58 13.41 0.20 -2.40
CA GLY A 58 12.69 -1.08 -2.32
C GLY A 58 11.21 -0.89 -2.00
N ALA A 59 10.88 -0.03 -1.02
CA ALA A 59 9.49 0.26 -0.67
C ALA A 59 8.71 0.95 -1.81
N LEU A 60 9.37 1.85 -2.56
CA LEU A 60 8.76 2.51 -3.73
C LEU A 60 8.46 1.51 -4.85
N VAL A 61 9.41 0.63 -5.16
CA VAL A 61 9.21 -0.45 -6.16
C VAL A 61 8.10 -1.41 -5.71
N THR A 62 8.12 -1.81 -4.44
CA THR A 62 7.05 -2.66 -3.90
C THR A 62 5.69 -1.97 -3.93
N LEU A 63 5.61 -0.66 -3.71
CA LEU A 63 4.35 0.08 -3.84
C LEU A 63 3.83 0.05 -5.28
N GLU A 64 4.69 0.24 -6.28
CA GLU A 64 4.32 0.18 -7.70
C GLU A 64 3.75 -1.20 -8.06
N GLU A 65 4.44 -2.27 -7.66
CA GLU A 65 3.97 -3.64 -7.88
C GLU A 65 2.65 -3.92 -7.15
N ALA A 66 2.56 -3.52 -5.87
CA ALA A 66 1.37 -3.68 -5.04
C ALA A 66 0.16 -2.95 -5.62
N TRP A 67 0.36 -1.73 -6.11
CA TRP A 67 -0.70 -0.94 -6.74
C TRP A 67 -1.21 -1.61 -8.02
N GLY A 68 -0.32 -2.12 -8.86
CA GLY A 68 -0.69 -2.86 -10.07
C GLY A 68 -1.50 -4.12 -9.77
N LEU A 69 -1.14 -4.86 -8.71
CA LEU A 69 -1.92 -6.01 -8.23
C LEU A 69 -3.32 -5.57 -7.79
N TYR A 70 -3.43 -4.54 -6.95
CA TYR A 70 -4.71 -4.04 -6.45
C TYR A 70 -5.62 -3.51 -7.58
N ASP A 71 -5.06 -2.74 -8.51
CA ASP A 71 -5.81 -2.20 -9.67
C ASP A 71 -6.46 -3.32 -10.50
N GLY A 72 -5.74 -4.43 -10.68
CA GLY A 72 -6.26 -5.61 -11.37
C GLY A 72 -7.43 -6.32 -10.67
N ILE A 73 -7.63 -6.09 -9.37
CA ILE A 73 -8.70 -6.75 -8.58
C ILE A 73 -9.88 -5.80 -8.35
N ARG A 74 -9.65 -4.47 -8.33
CA ARG A 74 -10.71 -3.46 -8.14
C ARG A 74 -11.44 -3.05 -9.43
N ALA A 75 -10.97 -3.52 -10.59
CA ALA A 75 -11.53 -3.25 -11.91
C ALA A 75 -12.84 -3.99 -12.20
#